data_AF-A0A1B8DPY4-F1
#
_entry.id   AF-A0A1B8DPY4-F1
#
_cell.length_a   1.000
_cell.length_b   1.000
_cell.length_c   1.000
_cell.angle_alpha   90.00
_cell.angle_beta   90.00
_cell.angle_gamma   90.00
#
_symmetry.space_group_name_H-M   'P 1'
#
loop_
_entity.id
_entity.type
_entity.pdbx_description
1 polymer ?
#
loop_
_entity_poly.entity_id
_entity_poly.type
_entity_poly.pdbx_seq_one_letter_code
_entity_poly.pdbx_strand_id
1 'polypeptide(L)'
;MSDPLSITASVVGITVAALHGTRRLLEDLQQLKDAPKTVKRLVEEVHSVNTALTLVQDVEDREWELLGADLAELLRTTIFNCKQACDLFRTDLQRWTRHSEDGKLAWKDRANVGFFKQAQIKAMSEQLSNYRLTITSAVSIVTLYISVRHSHITEEIKKTISTTQAEVKSAITTADKKLVILESKLDDINLSDDDGAAGFIEGKSETLRQLEGELKAAKVSQKLLNSLLSKSQEEAVAKAAVPSTTVTFGDQNSGLQAGTINGGVNGISFGGK
;
A
#
# COMPACT_ATOMS: atom_id res chain seq x y z
N MET A 1 -10.17 -5.12 24.72
CA MET A 1 -10.71 -5.40 23.38
C MET A 1 -11.02 -4.05 22.78
N SER A 2 -10.30 -3.63 21.74
CA SER A 2 -10.54 -2.34 21.09
C SER A 2 -11.80 -2.44 20.24
N ASP A 3 -12.66 -1.44 20.32
CA ASP A 3 -13.89 -1.37 19.52
C ASP A 3 -13.54 -1.14 18.02
N PRO A 4 -14.22 -1.81 17.06
CA PRO A 4 -13.99 -1.63 15.63
C PRO A 4 -14.03 -0.15 15.17
N LEU A 5 -14.94 0.67 15.71
CA LEU A 5 -15.04 2.10 15.41
C LEU A 5 -13.81 2.87 15.93
N SER A 6 -13.25 2.44 17.07
CA SER A 6 -12.01 3.03 17.60
C SER A 6 -10.80 2.72 16.74
N ILE A 7 -10.79 1.57 16.04
CA ILE A 7 -9.70 1.18 15.14
C ILE A 7 -9.81 1.95 13.82
N THR A 8 -11.01 2.08 13.23
CA THR A 8 -11.22 2.82 11.98
C THR A 8 -10.93 4.32 12.14
N ALA A 9 -11.43 4.94 13.22
CA ALA A 9 -11.06 6.32 13.57
C ALA A 9 -9.53 6.49 13.72
N SER A 10 -8.84 5.43 14.18
CA SER A 10 -7.39 5.44 14.26
C SER A 10 -6.69 5.30 12.91
N VAL A 11 -7.29 4.68 11.89
CA VAL A 11 -6.79 4.63 10.50
C VAL A 11 -6.82 6.02 9.89
N VAL A 12 -7.94 6.73 10.00
CA VAL A 12 -8.06 8.11 9.48
C VAL A 12 -7.11 9.05 10.22
N GLY A 13 -7.06 8.95 11.56
CA GLY A 13 -6.14 9.75 12.37
C GLY A 13 -4.67 9.57 11.98
N ILE A 14 -4.20 8.33 11.80
CA ILE A 14 -2.81 8.09 11.37
C ILE A 14 -2.58 8.51 9.92
N THR A 15 -3.59 8.41 9.05
CA THR A 15 -3.53 8.84 7.65
C THR A 15 -3.25 10.34 7.55
N VAL A 16 -3.94 11.16 8.34
CA VAL A 16 -3.69 12.62 8.39
C VAL A 16 -2.26 12.92 8.83
N ALA A 17 -1.78 12.23 9.87
CA ALA A 17 -0.40 12.39 10.34
C ALA A 17 0.63 11.95 9.29
N ALA A 18 0.36 10.86 8.57
CA ALA A 18 1.20 10.38 7.48
C ALA A 18 1.21 11.34 6.28
N LEU A 19 0.06 11.91 5.90
CA LEU A 19 -0.06 12.94 4.87
C LEU A 19 0.76 14.19 5.22
N HIS A 20 0.75 14.59 6.49
CA HIS A 20 1.60 15.71 6.92
C HIS A 20 3.09 15.36 6.74
N GLY A 21 3.52 14.18 7.21
CA GLY A 21 4.91 13.74 7.10
C GLY A 21 5.40 13.60 5.64
N THR A 22 4.57 13.03 4.76
CA THR A 22 4.92 12.86 3.33
C THR A 22 5.02 14.20 2.61
N ARG A 23 4.10 15.15 2.86
CA ARG A 23 4.16 16.51 2.28
C ARG A 23 5.41 17.26 2.72
N ARG A 24 5.76 17.15 4.00
CA ARG A 24 6.99 17.73 4.53
C ARG A 24 8.25 17.15 3.88
N LEU A 25 8.30 15.84 3.69
CA LEU A 25 9.40 15.20 2.97
C LEU A 25 9.44 15.66 1.51
N LEU A 26 8.28 15.78 0.85
CA LEU A 26 8.18 16.25 -0.53
C LEU A 26 8.70 17.68 -0.68
N GLU A 27 8.34 18.59 0.23
CA GLU A 27 8.84 19.97 0.28
C GLU A 27 10.38 20.00 0.36
N ASP A 28 10.96 19.24 1.31
CA ASP A 28 12.41 19.18 1.51
C ASP A 28 13.13 18.59 0.26
N LEU A 29 12.54 17.56 -0.37
CA LEU A 29 13.08 16.94 -1.59
C LEU A 29 12.98 17.85 -2.81
N GLN A 30 11.91 18.64 -2.95
CA GLN A 30 11.72 19.56 -4.08
C GLN A 30 12.67 20.76 -4.03
N GLN A 31 13.11 21.15 -2.84
CA GLN A 31 14.17 22.15 -2.68
C GLN A 31 15.50 21.68 -3.28
N LEU A 32 15.63 20.35 -3.49
CA LEU A 32 16.41 19.54 -4.45
C LEU A 32 16.93 20.13 -5.80
N LYS A 33 17.59 21.29 -5.90
CA LYS A 33 18.22 21.79 -7.14
C LYS A 33 19.24 20.79 -7.72
N ASP A 34 19.23 20.60 -9.05
CA ASP A 34 20.10 19.68 -9.81
C ASP A 34 20.09 18.22 -9.31
N ALA A 35 18.91 17.76 -8.89
CA ALA A 35 18.70 16.41 -8.35
C ALA A 35 19.05 15.29 -9.36
N PRO A 36 19.82 14.26 -8.94
CA PRO A 36 20.06 13.07 -9.76
C PRO A 36 18.75 12.32 -10.02
N LYS A 37 18.74 11.46 -11.04
CA LYS A 37 17.56 10.66 -11.43
C LYS A 37 16.93 9.88 -10.26
N THR A 38 17.74 9.44 -9.30
CA THR A 38 17.29 8.73 -8.10
C THR A 38 16.48 9.59 -7.14
N VAL A 39 16.84 10.87 -6.98
CA VAL A 39 16.06 11.82 -6.17
C VAL A 39 14.75 12.16 -6.86
N LYS A 40 14.75 12.33 -8.20
CA LYS A 40 13.51 12.56 -8.96
C LYS A 40 12.54 11.39 -8.81
N ARG A 41 13.03 10.16 -8.90
CA ARG A 41 12.24 8.95 -8.62
C ARG A 41 11.67 8.99 -7.19
N LEU A 42 12.49 9.34 -6.20
CA LEU A 42 12.00 9.44 -4.82
C LEU A 42 10.88 10.48 -4.68
N VAL A 43 10.99 11.64 -5.34
CA VAL A 43 9.92 12.65 -5.38
C VAL A 43 8.63 12.09 -5.97
N GLU A 44 8.72 11.35 -7.07
CA GLU A 44 7.57 10.68 -7.70
C GLU A 44 6.93 9.63 -6.78
N GLU A 45 7.75 8.84 -6.07
CA GLU A 45 7.27 7.85 -5.10
C GLU A 45 6.61 8.52 -3.89
N VAL A 46 7.20 9.58 -3.32
CA VAL A 46 6.60 10.34 -2.21
C VAL A 46 5.26 10.95 -2.64
N HIS A 47 5.19 11.53 -3.83
CA HIS A 47 3.94 12.04 -4.39
C HIS A 47 2.89 10.93 -4.52
N SER A 48 3.30 9.77 -5.04
CA SER A 48 2.40 8.63 -5.22
C SER A 48 1.88 8.06 -3.90
N VAL A 49 2.72 8.02 -2.86
CA VAL A 49 2.29 7.67 -1.50
C VAL A 49 1.32 8.71 -0.94
N ASN A 50 1.59 10.00 -1.12
CA ASN A 50 0.67 11.06 -0.71
C ASN A 50 -0.70 10.90 -1.39
N THR A 51 -0.74 10.60 -2.70
CA THR A 51 -2.00 10.29 -3.41
C THR A 51 -2.70 9.08 -2.81
N ALA A 52 -1.98 7.98 -2.54
CA ALA A 52 -2.56 6.78 -1.95
C ALA A 52 -3.14 7.05 -0.55
N LEU A 53 -2.48 7.87 0.27
CA LEU A 53 -2.99 8.28 1.58
C LEU A 53 -4.20 9.20 1.47
N THR A 54 -4.28 10.09 0.47
CA THR A 54 -5.50 10.87 0.21
C THR A 54 -6.68 9.95 -0.10
N LEU A 55 -6.47 8.91 -0.92
CA LEU A 55 -7.53 7.94 -1.20
C LEU A 55 -8.00 7.21 0.07
N VAL A 56 -7.12 6.95 1.04
CA VAL A 56 -7.53 6.39 2.34
C VAL A 56 -8.39 7.37 3.13
N GLN A 57 -8.05 8.66 3.08
CA GLN A 57 -8.80 9.71 3.76
C GLN A 57 -10.21 9.92 3.15
N ASP A 58 -10.38 9.65 1.85
CA ASP A 58 -11.66 9.79 1.14
C ASP A 58 -12.64 8.63 1.42
N VAL A 59 -12.18 7.54 2.03
CA VAL A 59 -13.01 6.38 2.41
C VAL A 59 -13.55 6.59 3.83
N GLU A 60 -14.86 6.39 4.01
CA GLU A 60 -15.52 6.64 5.29
C GLU A 60 -15.23 5.56 6.33
N ASP A 61 -15.22 5.92 7.63
CA ASP A 61 -14.92 4.99 8.74
C ASP A 61 -15.75 3.70 8.69
N ARG A 62 -17.04 3.81 8.37
CA ARG A 62 -17.97 2.67 8.23
C ARG A 62 -17.60 1.72 7.08
N GLU A 63 -16.88 2.19 6.08
CA GLU A 63 -16.48 1.40 4.92
C GLU A 63 -15.23 0.58 5.24
N TRP A 64 -14.36 1.10 6.11
CA TRP A 64 -13.24 0.33 6.66
C TRP A 64 -13.70 -0.85 7.53
N GLU A 65 -14.87 -0.75 8.19
CA GLU A 65 -15.45 -1.85 8.96
C GLU A 65 -15.75 -3.09 8.09
N LEU A 66 -15.98 -2.90 6.79
CA LEU A 66 -16.24 -3.99 5.83
C LEU A 66 -15.05 -4.95 5.73
N LEU A 67 -13.84 -4.46 5.99
CA LEU A 67 -12.62 -5.26 5.95
C LEU A 67 -12.39 -6.08 7.22
N GLY A 68 -13.05 -5.71 8.33
CA GLY A 68 -12.83 -6.28 9.64
C GLY A 68 -11.67 -5.62 10.41
N ALA A 69 -11.73 -5.72 11.74
CA ALA A 69 -10.82 -5.05 12.67
C ALA A 69 -9.34 -5.42 12.45
N ASP A 70 -9.04 -6.69 12.18
CA ASP A 70 -7.66 -7.16 11.96
C ASP A 70 -7.02 -6.51 10.74
N LEU A 71 -7.80 -6.32 9.67
CA LEU A 71 -7.31 -5.77 8.41
C LEU A 71 -7.15 -4.25 8.51
N ALA A 72 -8.09 -3.58 9.20
CA ALA A 72 -7.97 -2.17 9.56
C ALA A 72 -6.72 -1.91 10.44
N GLU A 73 -6.43 -2.78 11.40
CA GLU A 73 -5.25 -2.68 12.27
C GLU A 73 -3.93 -2.90 11.49
N LEU A 74 -3.91 -3.84 10.56
CA LEU A 74 -2.78 -4.05 9.66
C LEU A 74 -2.54 -2.82 8.76
N LEU A 75 -3.60 -2.24 8.19
CA LEU A 75 -3.51 -1.01 7.41
C LEU A 75 -3.01 0.17 8.26
N ARG A 76 -3.56 0.35 9.46
CA ARG A 76 -3.12 1.36 10.42
C ARG A 76 -1.61 1.24 10.70
N THR A 77 -1.14 0.02 10.93
CA THR A 77 0.27 -0.27 11.19
C THR A 77 1.13 0.01 9.96
N THR A 78 0.68 -0.37 8.75
CA THR A 78 1.37 -0.05 7.49
C THR A 78 1.50 1.47 7.28
N ILE A 79 0.43 2.23 7.51
CA ILE A 79 0.44 3.70 7.38
C ILE A 79 1.34 4.35 8.44
N PHE A 80 1.31 3.83 9.67
CA PHE A 80 2.22 4.26 10.74
C PHE A 80 3.70 4.04 10.35
N ASN A 81 4.03 2.86 9.84
CA ASN A 81 5.39 2.54 9.37
C ASN A 81 5.81 3.41 8.18
N CYS A 82 4.89 3.70 7.25
CA CYS A 82 5.12 4.64 6.16
C CYS A 82 5.45 6.04 6.68
N LYS A 83 4.68 6.57 7.65
CA LYS A 83 4.96 7.85 8.30
C LYS A 83 6.34 7.84 8.96
N GLN A 84 6.64 6.82 9.75
CA GLN A 84 7.91 6.70 10.46
C GLN A 84 9.10 6.67 9.49
N ALA A 85 8.99 5.92 8.39
CA ALA A 85 10.01 5.89 7.35
C ALA A 85 10.22 7.28 6.72
N CYS A 86 9.14 8.02 6.42
CA CYS A 86 9.22 9.39 5.92
C CYS A 86 9.91 10.35 6.92
N ASP A 87 9.53 10.28 8.20
CA ASP A 87 10.07 11.16 9.26
C ASP A 87 11.56 10.87 9.51
N LEU A 88 11.95 9.59 9.55
CA LEU A 88 13.35 9.16 9.70
C LEU A 88 14.18 9.61 8.50
N PHE A 89 13.71 9.34 7.28
CA PHE A 89 14.43 9.73 6.08
C PHE A 89 14.56 11.25 5.96
N ARG A 90 13.53 12.01 6.36
CA ARG A 90 13.60 13.48 6.43
C ARG A 90 14.68 13.94 7.41
N THR A 91 14.75 13.33 8.59
CA THR A 91 15.78 13.62 9.60
C THR A 91 17.17 13.35 9.05
N ASP A 92 17.35 12.22 8.38
CA ASP A 92 18.59 11.87 7.70
C ASP A 92 18.95 12.85 6.58
N LEU A 93 17.98 13.22 5.74
CA LEU A 93 18.15 14.20 4.67
C LEU A 93 18.62 15.56 5.23
N GLN A 94 18.02 16.01 6.33
CA GLN A 94 18.41 17.24 7.01
C GLN A 94 19.81 17.12 7.63
N ARG A 95 20.14 15.99 8.25
CA ARG A 95 21.47 15.71 8.80
C ARG A 95 22.55 15.72 7.71
N TRP A 96 22.28 15.08 6.56
CA TRP A 96 23.20 15.02 5.42
C TRP A 96 23.43 16.39 4.77
N THR A 97 22.53 17.36 4.99
CA THR A 97 22.59 18.70 4.39
C THR A 97 23.06 19.80 5.36
N ARG A 98 23.34 19.48 6.63
CA ARG A 98 23.60 20.47 7.70
C ARG A 98 25.04 21.04 7.78
N HIS A 99 26.05 20.44 7.14
CA HIS A 99 27.48 20.72 7.37
C HIS A 99 28.23 21.48 6.24
N SER A 100 27.57 22.35 5.47
CA SER A 100 28.30 23.29 4.60
C SER A 100 28.55 24.58 5.37
N GLU A 101 29.78 24.76 5.86
CA GLU A 101 30.32 26.05 6.28
C GLU A 101 30.10 27.07 5.14
N ASP A 102 29.90 28.34 5.48
CA ASP A 102 29.64 29.46 4.55
C ASP A 102 28.25 29.62 3.91
N GLY A 103 27.16 29.14 4.54
CA GLY A 103 25.82 29.77 4.53
C GLY A 103 25.12 30.07 3.18
N LYS A 104 25.75 29.79 2.04
CA LYS A 104 25.34 30.10 0.67
C LYS A 104 25.73 28.99 -0.32
N LEU A 105 26.50 27.97 0.12
CA LEU A 105 26.97 26.84 -0.71
C LEU A 105 26.23 25.51 -0.44
N ALA A 106 25.54 25.37 0.70
CA ALA A 106 24.97 24.12 1.22
C ALA A 106 23.93 23.38 0.35
N TRP A 107 23.29 24.07 -0.60
CA TRP A 107 22.22 23.50 -1.43
C TRP A 107 22.53 23.48 -2.92
N LYS A 108 23.64 24.11 -3.34
CA LYS A 108 24.06 24.17 -4.74
C LYS A 108 25.17 23.16 -5.05
N ASP A 109 25.97 22.76 -4.05
CA ASP A 109 27.04 21.75 -4.21
C ASP A 109 26.54 20.29 -4.10
N ARG A 110 25.28 20.06 -4.47
CA ARG A 110 24.49 18.82 -4.28
C ARG A 110 24.96 17.59 -5.08
N ALA A 111 26.09 17.67 -5.77
CA ALA A 111 26.74 16.49 -6.34
C ALA A 111 27.04 15.44 -5.24
N ASN A 112 27.39 15.85 -4.02
CA ASN A 112 27.77 14.91 -2.96
C ASN A 112 26.60 14.11 -2.36
N VAL A 113 25.40 14.68 -2.16
CA VAL A 113 24.26 13.89 -1.63
C VAL A 113 23.79 12.87 -2.68
N GLY A 114 23.83 13.25 -3.96
CA GLY A 114 23.50 12.38 -5.07
C GLY A 114 24.50 11.25 -5.31
N PHE A 115 25.80 11.50 -5.07
CA PHE A 115 26.86 10.52 -5.31
C PHE A 115 27.14 9.61 -4.11
N PHE A 116 27.06 10.13 -2.88
CA PHE A 116 27.41 9.37 -1.66
C PHE A 116 26.23 8.67 -0.98
N LYS A 117 24.98 9.05 -1.27
CA LYS A 117 23.78 8.48 -0.59
C LYS A 117 22.73 7.93 -1.56
N GLN A 118 23.15 7.60 -2.79
CA GLN A 118 22.27 7.06 -3.82
C GLN A 118 21.62 5.72 -3.41
N ALA A 119 22.35 4.89 -2.67
CA ALA A 119 21.85 3.62 -2.16
C ALA A 119 20.70 3.83 -1.16
N GLN A 120 20.85 4.77 -0.22
CA GLN A 120 19.82 5.10 0.78
C GLN A 120 18.59 5.72 0.13
N ILE A 121 18.76 6.64 -0.84
CA ILE A 121 17.66 7.23 -1.60
C ILE A 121 16.90 6.16 -2.40
N LYS A 122 17.64 5.23 -3.02
CA LYS A 122 17.05 4.11 -3.77
C LYS A 122 16.28 3.18 -2.84
N ALA A 123 16.86 2.80 -1.70
CA ALA A 123 16.20 1.96 -0.70
C ALA A 123 14.91 2.62 -0.19
N MET A 124 14.94 3.90 0.13
CA MET A 124 13.74 4.63 0.53
C MET A 124 12.68 4.66 -0.58
N SER A 125 13.08 4.86 -1.84
CA SER A 125 12.15 4.79 -2.97
C SER A 125 11.48 3.42 -3.07
N GLU A 126 12.24 2.34 -2.86
CA GLU A 126 11.73 0.97 -2.86
C GLU A 126 10.80 0.70 -1.68
N GLN A 127 11.12 1.19 -0.48
CA GLN A 127 10.25 1.12 0.70
C GLN A 127 8.92 1.86 0.46
N LEU A 128 8.97 3.12 0.00
CA LEU A 128 7.77 3.90 -0.31
C LEU A 128 6.92 3.26 -1.40
N SER A 129 7.55 2.69 -2.42
CA SER A 129 6.83 1.96 -3.46
C SER A 129 6.09 0.74 -2.89
N ASN A 130 6.65 0.06 -1.88
CA ASN A 130 5.97 -1.02 -1.16
C ASN A 130 4.75 -0.50 -0.39
N TYR A 131 4.93 0.56 0.42
CA TYR A 131 3.83 1.17 1.16
C TYR A 131 2.71 1.65 0.24
N ARG A 132 3.05 2.37 -0.84
CA ARG A 132 2.10 2.81 -1.86
C ARG A 132 1.25 1.64 -2.35
N LEU A 133 1.90 0.57 -2.79
CA LEU A 133 1.24 -0.55 -3.44
C LEU A 133 0.32 -1.29 -2.45
N THR A 134 0.77 -1.48 -1.21
CA THR A 134 -0.05 -2.03 -0.12
C THR A 134 -1.25 -1.15 0.24
N ILE A 135 -1.05 0.16 0.38
CA ILE A 135 -2.12 1.12 0.73
C ILE A 135 -3.15 1.21 -0.40
N THR A 136 -2.71 1.33 -1.65
CA THR A 136 -3.61 1.36 -2.81
C THR A 136 -4.39 0.05 -2.94
N SER A 137 -3.76 -1.10 -2.69
CA SER A 137 -4.46 -2.39 -2.65
C SER A 137 -5.57 -2.42 -1.59
N ALA A 138 -5.33 -1.85 -0.41
CA ALA A 138 -6.35 -1.77 0.64
C ALA A 138 -7.55 -0.93 0.20
N VAL A 139 -7.31 0.26 -0.36
CA VAL A 139 -8.35 1.12 -0.92
C VAL A 139 -9.12 0.40 -2.02
N SER A 140 -8.44 -0.21 -3.00
CA SER A 140 -9.11 -0.91 -4.11
C SER A 140 -10.03 -2.03 -3.63
N ILE A 141 -9.64 -2.76 -2.57
CA ILE A 141 -10.49 -3.79 -1.97
C ILE A 141 -11.68 -3.19 -1.22
N VAL A 142 -11.52 -2.09 -0.49
CA VAL A 142 -12.68 -1.41 0.12
C VAL A 142 -13.65 -0.93 -0.96
N THR A 143 -13.15 -0.24 -1.97
CA THR A 143 -13.95 0.24 -3.10
C THR A 143 -14.67 -0.90 -3.80
N LEU A 144 -14.02 -2.07 -3.91
CA LEU A 144 -14.64 -3.26 -4.44
C LEU A 144 -15.82 -3.73 -3.57
N TYR A 145 -15.64 -3.77 -2.25
CA TYR A 145 -16.70 -4.14 -1.31
C TYR A 145 -17.88 -3.17 -1.34
N ILE A 146 -17.61 -1.87 -1.40
CA ILE A 146 -18.63 -0.83 -1.58
C ILE A 146 -19.39 -1.11 -2.89
N SER A 147 -18.69 -1.33 -3.99
CA SER A 147 -19.30 -1.59 -5.31
C SER A 147 -20.19 -2.84 -5.32
N VAL A 148 -19.72 -3.94 -4.71
CA VAL A 148 -20.48 -5.20 -4.63
C VAL A 148 -21.73 -5.05 -3.74
N ARG A 149 -21.67 -4.22 -2.68
CA ARG A 149 -22.82 -4.01 -1.78
C ARG A 149 -23.84 -3.01 -2.31
N HIS A 150 -23.40 -1.97 -3.00
CA HIS A 150 -24.26 -0.84 -3.39
C HIS A 150 -24.79 -0.93 -4.83
N SER A 151 -24.38 -1.92 -5.63
CA SER A 151 -24.83 -2.09 -7.01
C SER A 151 -25.34 -3.49 -7.28
N HIS A 152 -26.23 -3.62 -8.27
CA HIS A 152 -26.46 -4.90 -8.93
C HIS A 152 -25.14 -5.38 -9.55
N ILE A 153 -24.86 -6.68 -9.48
CA ILE A 153 -23.64 -7.28 -10.05
C ILE A 153 -23.65 -7.05 -11.57
N THR A 154 -22.86 -6.10 -12.05
CA THR A 154 -22.68 -5.82 -13.47
C THR A 154 -21.40 -6.45 -14.02
N GLU A 155 -21.25 -6.49 -15.34
CA GLU A 155 -19.99 -6.89 -15.98
C GLU A 155 -18.85 -5.94 -15.63
N GLU A 156 -19.11 -4.65 -15.40
CA GLU A 156 -18.08 -3.72 -14.90
C GLU A 156 -17.58 -4.13 -13.51
N ILE A 157 -18.46 -4.55 -12.60
CA ILE A 157 -18.07 -5.01 -11.26
C ILE A 157 -17.21 -6.27 -11.35
N LYS A 158 -17.56 -7.22 -12.22
CA LYS A 158 -16.76 -8.43 -12.46
C LYS A 158 -15.36 -8.11 -12.97
N LYS A 159 -15.28 -7.16 -13.91
CA LYS A 159 -14.00 -6.66 -14.41
C LYS A 159 -13.19 -6.03 -13.28
N THR A 160 -13.81 -5.18 -12.46
CA THR A 160 -13.17 -4.56 -11.29
C THR A 160 -12.66 -5.59 -10.28
N ILE A 161 -13.43 -6.66 -10.00
CA ILE A 161 -12.98 -7.77 -9.15
C ILE A 161 -11.72 -8.40 -9.73
N SER A 162 -11.77 -8.80 -11.00
CA SER A 162 -10.68 -9.49 -11.68
C SER A 162 -9.41 -8.64 -11.73
N THR A 163 -9.54 -7.37 -12.08
CA THR A 163 -8.44 -6.40 -12.10
C THR A 163 -7.85 -6.21 -10.70
N THR A 164 -8.69 -5.97 -9.69
CA THR A 164 -8.21 -5.76 -8.31
C THR A 164 -7.49 -6.98 -7.76
N GLN A 165 -8.02 -8.19 -8.00
CA GLN A 165 -7.35 -9.43 -7.60
C GLN A 165 -5.99 -9.62 -8.29
N ALA A 166 -5.89 -9.30 -9.58
CA ALA A 166 -4.63 -9.37 -10.30
C ALA A 166 -3.60 -8.36 -9.77
N GLU A 167 -4.03 -7.14 -9.46
CA GLU A 167 -3.20 -6.09 -8.86
C GLU A 167 -2.68 -6.52 -7.48
N VAL A 168 -3.54 -7.06 -6.60
CA VAL A 168 -3.13 -7.56 -5.29
C VAL A 168 -2.19 -8.76 -5.40
N LYS A 169 -2.38 -9.68 -6.37
CA LYS A 169 -1.41 -10.78 -6.60
C LYS A 169 -0.04 -10.27 -7.06
N SER A 170 -0.03 -9.26 -7.93
CA SER A 170 1.20 -8.58 -8.35
C SER A 170 1.88 -7.87 -7.17
N ALA A 171 1.09 -7.27 -6.28
CA ALA A 171 1.53 -6.67 -5.03
C ALA A 171 2.28 -7.68 -4.15
N ILE A 172 1.65 -8.83 -3.89
CA ILE A 172 2.21 -9.90 -3.07
C ILE A 172 3.54 -10.37 -3.65
N THR A 173 3.56 -10.67 -4.96
CA THR A 173 4.78 -11.11 -5.64
C THR A 173 5.92 -10.09 -5.52
N THR A 174 5.60 -8.80 -5.56
CA THR A 174 6.58 -7.72 -5.39
C THR A 174 7.07 -7.63 -3.94
N ALA A 175 6.18 -7.76 -2.96
CA ALA A 175 6.51 -7.75 -1.54
C ALA A 175 7.38 -8.97 -1.16
N ASP A 176 7.05 -10.15 -1.66
CA ASP A 176 7.81 -11.39 -1.42
C ASP A 176 9.24 -11.28 -1.94
N LYS A 177 9.43 -10.76 -3.17
CA LYS A 177 10.76 -10.50 -3.72
C LYS A 177 11.57 -9.54 -2.85
N LYS A 178 10.94 -8.48 -2.32
CA LYS A 178 11.60 -7.53 -1.42
C LYS A 178 11.98 -8.18 -0.09
N LEU A 179 11.11 -9.00 0.48
CA LEU A 179 11.40 -9.74 1.72
C LEU A 179 12.62 -10.63 1.58
N VAL A 180 12.70 -11.43 0.49
CA VAL A 180 13.86 -12.28 0.23
C VAL A 180 15.16 -11.47 0.12
N ILE A 181 15.11 -10.31 -0.55
CA ILE A 181 16.28 -9.41 -0.66
C ILE A 181 16.69 -8.86 0.71
N LEU A 182 15.73 -8.47 1.55
CA LEU A 182 16.01 -7.93 2.88
C LEU A 182 16.55 -8.99 3.84
N GLU A 183 15.99 -10.20 3.79
CA GLU A 183 16.45 -11.36 4.57
C GLU A 183 17.89 -11.73 4.19
N SER A 184 18.19 -11.83 2.88
CA SER A 184 19.55 -12.10 2.41
C SER A 184 20.54 -11.02 2.85
N LYS A 185 20.18 -9.73 2.77
CA LYS A 185 21.05 -8.64 3.23
C LYS A 185 21.31 -8.70 4.74
N LEU A 186 20.32 -9.15 5.52
CA LEU A 186 20.45 -9.26 6.96
C LEU A 186 21.41 -10.39 7.32
N ASP A 187 21.30 -11.53 6.64
CA ASP A 187 22.21 -12.67 6.80
C ASP A 187 23.65 -12.30 6.41
N ASP A 188 23.85 -11.61 5.29
CA ASP A 188 25.18 -11.17 4.83
C ASP A 188 25.89 -10.28 5.86
N ILE A 189 25.17 -9.36 6.52
CA ILE A 189 25.75 -8.47 7.53
C ILE A 189 26.10 -9.24 8.82
N ASN A 190 25.28 -10.22 9.20
CA ASN A 190 25.55 -11.09 10.35
C ASN A 190 26.77 -12.00 10.13
N LEU A 191 27.05 -12.42 8.89
CA LEU A 191 28.19 -13.28 8.56
C LEU A 191 29.52 -12.52 8.46
N SER A 192 29.49 -11.20 8.28
CA SER A 192 30.67 -10.34 8.12
C SER A 192 31.32 -9.93 9.46
N ASP A 193 31.43 -10.83 10.43
CA ASP A 193 31.88 -10.57 11.82
C ASP A 193 33.42 -10.55 12.04
N ASP A 194 34.24 -10.53 10.99
CA ASP A 194 35.71 -10.54 11.11
C ASP A 194 36.35 -9.35 10.37
N ASP A 195 36.31 -8.15 10.96
CA ASP A 195 37.47 -7.25 10.97
C ASP A 195 37.29 -6.09 11.97
N GLY A 196 38.25 -5.95 12.88
CA GLY A 196 38.18 -5.05 14.04
C GLY A 196 38.50 -3.58 13.71
N ALA A 197 37.52 -2.70 13.92
CA ALA A 197 37.76 -1.28 14.21
C ALA A 197 36.54 -0.67 14.94
N ALA A 198 36.78 -0.03 16.09
CA ALA A 198 35.72 0.48 16.98
C ALA A 198 34.74 1.47 16.32
N GLY A 199 35.14 2.17 15.26
CA GLY A 199 34.26 3.06 14.49
C GLY A 199 33.37 2.36 13.46
N PHE A 200 33.68 1.11 13.08
CA PHE A 200 32.89 0.32 12.13
C PHE A 200 31.72 -0.40 12.84
N ILE A 201 31.88 -0.70 14.13
CA ILE A 201 30.91 -1.41 14.97
C ILE A 201 29.64 -0.58 15.20
N GLU A 202 29.76 0.73 15.44
CA GLU A 202 28.60 1.61 15.67
C GLU A 202 27.79 1.85 14.39
N GLY A 203 28.46 1.98 13.24
CA GLY A 203 27.80 2.06 11.93
C GLY A 203 27.09 0.75 11.54
N LYS A 204 27.71 -0.40 11.81
CA LYS A 204 27.12 -1.74 11.57
C LYS A 204 25.84 -1.93 12.40
N SER A 205 25.87 -1.60 13.69
CA SER A 205 24.71 -1.72 14.59
C SER A 205 23.52 -0.88 14.13
N GLU A 206 23.73 0.36 13.68
CA GLU A 206 22.65 1.20 13.17
C GLU A 206 22.06 0.67 11.85
N THR A 207 22.92 0.19 10.93
CA THR A 207 22.44 -0.40 9.67
C THR A 207 21.64 -1.68 9.88
N LEU A 208 22.03 -2.52 10.83
CA LEU A 208 21.29 -3.72 11.22
C LEU A 208 19.92 -3.35 11.79
N ARG A 209 19.88 -2.39 12.73
CA ARG A 209 18.63 -1.93 13.33
C ARG A 209 17.67 -1.34 12.29
N GLN A 210 18.19 -0.59 11.33
CA GLN A 210 17.39 -0.03 10.23
C GLN A 210 16.84 -1.14 9.32
N LEU A 211 17.67 -2.12 8.96
CA LEU A 211 17.28 -3.24 8.10
C LEU A 211 16.25 -4.15 8.77
N GLU A 212 16.40 -4.43 10.07
CA GLU A 212 15.39 -5.14 10.85
C GLU A 212 14.06 -4.39 10.92
N GLY A 213 14.10 -3.07 11.08
CA GLY A 213 12.93 -2.20 11.06
C GLY A 213 12.20 -2.29 9.71
N GLU A 214 12.95 -2.17 8.61
CA GLU A 214 12.43 -2.32 7.25
C GLU A 214 11.82 -3.71 7.03
N LEU A 215 12.48 -4.77 7.46
CA LEU A 215 12.01 -6.14 7.34
C LEU A 215 10.72 -6.36 8.12
N LYS A 216 10.62 -5.86 9.36
CA LYS A 216 9.39 -5.91 10.16
C LYS A 216 8.24 -5.18 9.43
N ALA A 217 8.50 -3.99 8.91
CA ALA A 217 7.50 -3.23 8.17
C ALA A 217 7.05 -3.95 6.88
N ALA A 218 7.99 -4.52 6.14
CA ALA A 218 7.71 -5.30 4.94
C ALA A 218 6.86 -6.54 5.24
N LYS A 219 7.12 -7.24 6.36
CA LYS A 219 6.31 -8.39 6.83
C LYS A 219 4.89 -7.98 7.17
N VAL A 220 4.69 -6.81 7.80
CA VAL A 220 3.34 -6.27 8.05
C VAL A 220 2.62 -5.99 6.72
N SER A 221 3.27 -5.33 5.77
CA SER A 221 2.70 -5.09 4.43
C SER A 221 2.34 -6.37 3.69
N GLN A 222 3.22 -7.38 3.74
CA GLN A 222 2.97 -8.69 3.13
C GLN A 222 1.76 -9.39 3.78
N LYS A 223 1.67 -9.36 5.12
CA LYS A 223 0.52 -9.91 5.84
C LYS A 223 -0.77 -9.20 5.43
N LEU A 224 -0.76 -7.87 5.36
CA LEU A 224 -1.91 -7.09 4.90
C LEU A 224 -2.33 -7.49 3.48
N LEU A 225 -1.40 -7.57 2.54
CA LEU A 225 -1.70 -7.95 1.15
C LEU A 225 -2.30 -9.36 1.04
N ASN A 226 -1.80 -10.33 1.80
CA ASN A 226 -2.38 -11.67 1.84
C ASN A 226 -3.79 -11.67 2.44
N SER A 227 -4.00 -10.93 3.52
CA SER A 227 -5.34 -10.75 4.10
C SER A 227 -6.30 -10.06 3.12
N LEU A 228 -5.84 -9.05 2.37
CA LEU A 228 -6.61 -8.39 1.33
C LEU A 228 -6.98 -9.33 0.18
N LEU A 229 -6.05 -10.20 -0.25
CA LEU A 229 -6.35 -11.19 -1.27
C LEU A 229 -7.41 -12.19 -0.79
N SER A 230 -7.28 -12.69 0.44
CA SER A 230 -8.29 -13.57 1.04
C SER A 230 -9.64 -12.83 1.13
N LYS A 231 -9.64 -11.57 1.55
CA LYS A 231 -10.84 -10.73 1.63
C LYS A 231 -11.49 -10.54 0.25
N SER A 232 -10.70 -10.34 -0.80
CA SER A 232 -11.18 -10.21 -2.18
C SER A 232 -11.83 -11.49 -2.75
N GLN A 233 -11.65 -12.62 -2.08
CA GLN A 233 -12.14 -13.94 -2.50
C GLN A 233 -13.30 -14.44 -1.63
N GLU A 234 -13.74 -13.66 -0.64
CA GLU A 234 -14.89 -14.03 0.19
C GLU A 234 -16.14 -14.26 -0.65
N GLU A 235 -17.03 -15.12 -0.16
CA GLU A 235 -18.19 -15.66 -0.89
C GLU A 235 -19.06 -14.56 -1.52
N ALA A 236 -19.25 -13.42 -0.85
CA ALA A 236 -20.01 -12.29 -1.39
C ALA A 236 -19.37 -11.70 -2.66
N VAL A 237 -18.04 -11.61 -2.71
CA VAL A 237 -17.28 -11.14 -3.88
C VAL A 237 -17.14 -12.26 -4.91
N ALA A 238 -16.94 -13.51 -4.47
CA ALA A 238 -16.82 -14.67 -5.34
C ALA A 238 -18.11 -14.91 -6.15
N LYS A 239 -19.29 -14.77 -5.51
CA LYS A 239 -20.59 -14.85 -6.20
C LYS A 239 -20.75 -13.74 -7.25
N ALA A 240 -20.25 -12.54 -6.95
CA ALA A 240 -20.24 -11.44 -7.91
C ALA A 240 -19.26 -11.66 -9.07
N ALA A 241 -18.20 -12.45 -8.87
CA ALA A 241 -17.20 -12.76 -9.88
C ALA A 241 -17.63 -13.83 -10.89
N VAL A 242 -18.68 -14.62 -10.60
CA VAL A 242 -19.16 -15.66 -11.52
C VAL A 242 -19.80 -15.02 -12.77
N PRO A 243 -19.48 -15.47 -13.99
CA PRO A 243 -20.15 -14.99 -15.20
C PRO A 243 -21.66 -15.20 -15.08
N SER A 244 -22.43 -14.17 -15.43
CA SER A 244 -23.89 -14.29 -15.50
C SER A 244 -24.15 -15.19 -16.69
N THR A 245 -24.98 -16.22 -16.52
CA THR A 245 -25.34 -17.09 -17.65
C THR A 245 -26.18 -16.27 -18.62
N THR A 246 -25.55 -15.72 -19.65
CA THR A 246 -26.24 -15.11 -20.78
C THR A 246 -26.97 -16.23 -21.53
N VAL A 247 -28.27 -16.36 -21.26
CA VAL A 247 -29.14 -17.28 -21.99
C VAL A 247 -29.71 -16.49 -23.17
N THR A 248 -29.18 -16.73 -24.36
CA THR A 248 -29.75 -16.18 -25.60
C THR A 248 -30.98 -17.01 -25.95
N PHE A 249 -32.17 -16.45 -25.73
CA PHE A 249 -33.39 -17.01 -26.31
C PHE A 249 -33.41 -16.64 -27.81
N GLY A 250 -33.62 -17.62 -28.68
CA GLY A 250 -33.74 -17.38 -30.13
C GLY A 250 -34.87 -16.41 -30.48
N ASP A 251 -34.88 -15.95 -31.73
CA ASP A 251 -35.62 -14.78 -32.25
C ASP A 251 -37.15 -14.76 -32.07
N GLN A 252 -37.75 -15.78 -31.42
CA GLN A 252 -39.20 -15.91 -31.24
C GLN A 252 -39.66 -16.20 -29.81
N ASN A 253 -38.79 -16.11 -28.80
CA ASN A 253 -39.19 -16.32 -27.41
C ASN A 253 -39.30 -15.01 -26.62
N SER A 254 -40.46 -14.79 -26.01
CA SER A 254 -40.68 -13.78 -24.97
C SER A 254 -40.93 -14.49 -23.65
N GLY A 255 -40.10 -14.24 -22.64
CA GLY A 255 -40.23 -14.84 -21.31
C GLY A 255 -39.54 -13.99 -20.25
N LEU A 256 -39.94 -14.14 -18.99
CA LEU A 256 -39.34 -13.43 -17.86
C LEU A 256 -38.18 -14.28 -17.31
N GLN A 257 -36.94 -13.82 -17.46
CA GLN A 257 -35.79 -14.47 -16.83
C GLN A 257 -35.55 -13.82 -15.46
N ALA A 258 -35.88 -14.56 -14.40
CA ALA A 258 -35.33 -14.27 -13.08
C ALA A 258 -34.02 -15.03 -12.93
N GLY A 259 -32.97 -14.38 -12.42
CA GLY A 259 -31.66 -14.99 -12.17
C GLY A 259 -31.68 -16.01 -11.03
N THR A 260 -30.64 -16.04 -10.21
CA THR A 260 -30.62 -16.92 -9.02
C THR A 260 -31.57 -16.37 -7.95
N ILE A 261 -32.74 -17.00 -7.79
CA ILE A 261 -33.70 -16.65 -6.74
C ILE A 261 -33.39 -17.52 -5.51
N ASN A 262 -32.93 -16.88 -4.43
CA ASN A 262 -32.65 -17.55 -3.15
C ASN A 262 -33.89 -17.58 -2.22
N GLY A 263 -35.11 -17.55 -2.79
CA GLY A 263 -36.38 -17.50 -2.07
C GLY A 263 -37.50 -18.21 -2.84
N GLY A 264 -38.60 -18.54 -2.15
CA GLY A 264 -39.75 -19.22 -2.76
C GLY A 264 -40.47 -18.32 -3.76
N VAL A 265 -40.62 -18.78 -5.01
CA VAL A 265 -41.36 -18.05 -6.04
C VAL A 265 -42.82 -18.47 -5.98
N ASN A 266 -43.70 -17.54 -5.59
CA ASN A 266 -45.14 -17.75 -5.57
C ASN A 266 -45.82 -16.78 -6.54
N GLY A 267 -46.86 -17.23 -7.26
CA GLY A 267 -47.73 -16.36 -8.07
C GLY A 267 -47.41 -16.26 -9.57
N ILE A 268 -46.55 -17.13 -10.12
CA ILE A 268 -46.32 -17.16 -11.58
C ILE A 268 -47.44 -17.97 -12.26
N SER A 269 -48.22 -17.32 -13.12
CA SER A 269 -49.18 -17.97 -14.02
C SER A 269 -48.70 -17.77 -15.45
N PHE A 270 -48.40 -18.87 -16.15
CA PHE A 270 -48.09 -18.83 -17.56
C PHE A 270 -49.41 -18.81 -18.34
N GLY A 271 -49.77 -17.63 -18.86
CA GLY A 271 -50.91 -17.49 -19.75
C GLY A 271 -50.63 -18.20 -21.08
N GLY A 272 -51.35 -19.31 -21.31
CA GLY A 272 -51.37 -19.97 -22.61
C GLY A 272 -52.15 -19.15 -23.63
N LYS A 273 -51.64 -19.08 -24.85
CA LYS A 273 -52.48 -18.85 -26.03
C LYS A 273 -52.95 -20.19 -26.56
#